data_AF-A0A2X1KCU9-F1
#
_entry.id   AF-A0A2X1KCU9-F1
#
_cell.length_a   1.000
_cell.length_b   1.000
_cell.length_c   1.000
_cell.angle_alpha   90.00
_cell.angle_beta   90.00
_cell.angle_gamma   90.00
#
_symmetry.space_group_name_H-M   'P 1'
#
loop_
_entity.id
_entity.type
_entity.pdbx_description
1 polymer ?
#
loop_
_entity_poly.entity_id
_entity_poly.type
_entity_poly.pdbx_seq_one_letter_code
_entity_poly.pdbx_strand_id
1 'polypeptide(L)'
;MRLAENLRKGMPIATPVFDGAKEAEIKELLKLGDLPTSGQIRLYDGRTGEQFERPVTVGYMYMLKLNHLVDDKMHARSTGSYSLVTQQPLGGKHSSVVSVSGRWKCGRWKHTAQHTPCRNAHR
;
A
#
# COMPACT_ATOMS: atom_id res chain seq x y z
N MET A 1 30.80 -28.71 3.00
CA MET A 1 30.46 -27.69 1.99
C MET A 1 28.97 -27.29 1.95
N ARG A 2 28.01 -28.17 2.25
CA ARG A 2 26.55 -27.85 2.19
C ARG A 2 26.09 -26.60 2.96
N LEU A 3 26.69 -26.30 4.11
CA LEU A 3 26.30 -25.11 4.90
C LEU A 3 26.65 -23.80 4.20
N ALA A 4 27.83 -23.72 3.58
CA ALA A 4 28.29 -22.52 2.87
C ALA A 4 27.38 -22.20 1.66
N GLU A 5 26.86 -23.23 0.98
CA GLU A 5 25.94 -23.08 -0.15
C GLU A 5 24.61 -22.43 0.27
N ASN A 6 24.08 -22.79 1.44
CA ASN A 6 22.84 -22.22 1.97
C ASN A 6 22.97 -20.75 2.36
N LEU A 7 24.13 -20.36 2.90
CA LEU A 7 24.39 -19.00 3.39
C LEU A 7 24.68 -17.99 2.27
N ARG A 8 24.90 -18.46 1.02
CA ARG A 8 25.19 -17.60 -0.12
C ARG A 8 24.09 -16.57 -0.41
N LYS A 9 22.83 -16.88 -0.11
CA LYS A 9 21.68 -15.95 -0.33
C LYS A 9 21.56 -14.88 0.75
N GLY A 10 22.32 -14.99 1.83
CA GLY A 10 22.22 -14.15 3.02
C GLY A 10 22.26 -15.01 4.28
N MET A 11 22.88 -14.47 5.33
CA MET A 11 22.92 -15.09 6.64
C MET A 11 21.58 -14.87 7.35
N PRO A 12 20.82 -15.92 7.73
CA PRO A 12 19.61 -15.75 8.52
C PRO A 12 20.01 -15.30 9.93
N ILE A 13 19.41 -14.20 10.39
CA ILE A 13 19.64 -13.62 11.72
C ILE A 13 18.35 -13.73 12.51
N ALA A 14 18.44 -14.18 13.76
CA ALA A 14 17.32 -14.23 14.69
C ALA A 14 17.56 -13.21 15.81
N THR A 15 16.58 -12.35 16.06
CA THR A 15 16.57 -11.43 17.20
C THR A 15 15.36 -11.76 18.07
N PRO A 16 15.55 -12.29 19.29
CA PRO A 16 14.43 -12.59 20.18
C PRO A 16 13.78 -11.28 20.64
N VAL A 17 12.50 -11.37 21.03
CA VAL A 17 11.66 -10.19 21.33
C VAL A 17 12.19 -9.35 22.50
N PHE A 18 12.86 -9.99 23.47
CA PHE A 18 13.31 -9.35 24.70
C PHE A 18 14.83 -9.17 24.82
N ASP A 19 15.61 -9.80 23.94
CA ASP A 19 17.08 -9.71 23.89
C ASP A 19 17.53 -9.46 22.44
N GLY A 20 17.01 -8.38 21.87
CA GLY A 20 17.27 -8.02 20.48
C GLY A 20 18.72 -7.58 20.24
N ALA A 21 19.14 -7.60 18.98
CA ALA A 21 20.47 -7.12 18.58
C ALA A 21 20.66 -5.65 18.97
N LYS A 22 21.77 -5.35 19.63
CA LYS A 22 22.12 -3.98 20.04
C LYS A 22 22.67 -3.20 18.84
N GLU A 23 22.57 -1.87 18.88
CA GLU A 23 23.08 -1.02 17.79
C GLU A 23 24.58 -1.21 17.54
N ALA A 24 25.37 -1.45 18.59
CA ALA A 24 26.80 -1.74 18.47
C ALA A 24 27.06 -3.02 17.66
N GLU A 25 26.33 -4.09 17.94
CA GLU A 25 26.43 -5.38 17.25
C GLU A 25 26.02 -5.25 15.77
N ILE A 26 24.99 -4.44 15.48
CA ILE A 26 24.58 -4.14 14.09
C ILE A 26 25.70 -3.40 13.35
N LYS A 27 26.34 -2.41 13.98
CA LYS A 27 27.46 -1.68 13.37
C LYS A 27 28.68 -2.57 13.14
N GLU A 28 28.95 -3.53 14.02
CA GLU A 28 30.03 -4.51 13.84
C GLU A 28 29.75 -5.46 12.68
N LEU A 29 28.52 -5.97 12.57
CA LEU A 29 28.10 -6.81 11.44
C LEU A 29 28.18 -6.06 10.10
N LEU A 30 27.82 -4.77 10.07
CA LEU A 30 27.96 -3.94 8.88
C LEU A 30 29.43 -3.77 8.47
N LYS A 31 30.34 -3.57 9.44
CA LYS A 31 31.78 -3.50 9.17
C LYS A 31 32.33 -4.81 8.60
N LEU A 32 31.88 -5.96 9.13
CA LEU A 32 32.30 -7.27 8.64
C LEU A 32 31.83 -7.55 7.20
N GLY A 33 30.73 -6.92 6.78
CA GLY A 33 30.21 -6.98 5.42
C GLY A 33 30.74 -5.88 4.48
N ASP A 34 31.77 -5.12 4.87
CA ASP A 34 32.32 -3.98 4.12
C ASP A 34 31.27 -2.89 3.77
N LEU A 35 30.26 -2.72 4.63
CA LEU A 35 29.20 -1.74 4.49
C LEU A 35 29.41 -0.53 5.43
N PRO A 36 28.88 0.65 5.07
CA PRO A 36 28.97 1.83 5.92
C PRO A 36 28.22 1.62 7.24
N THR A 37 28.82 2.03 8.36
CA THR A 37 28.24 1.89 9.71
C THR A 37 26.95 2.68 9.90
N SER A 38 26.68 3.69 9.07
CA SER A 38 25.43 4.44 9.08
C SER A 38 24.28 3.69 8.42
N GLY A 39 24.54 2.61 7.67
CA GLY A 39 23.55 1.93 6.85
C GLY A 39 23.03 2.78 5.67
N GLN A 40 23.70 3.90 5.37
CA GLN A 40 23.32 4.82 4.31
C GLN A 40 24.29 4.73 3.14
N ILE A 41 23.74 4.70 1.93
CA ILE A 41 24.51 4.59 0.68
C ILE A 41 24.09 5.74 -0.24
N ARG A 42 25.04 6.22 -1.06
CA ARG A 42 24.76 7.20 -2.12
C ARG A 42 24.06 6.48 -3.26
N LEU A 43 22.79 6.82 -3.49
CA LEU A 43 22.00 6.29 -4.59
C LEU A 43 22.09 7.22 -5.81
N TYR A 44 21.74 6.68 -6.97
CA TYR A 44 21.61 7.41 -8.23
C TYR A 44 20.19 7.23 -8.77
N ASP A 45 19.62 8.27 -9.35
CA ASP A 45 18.32 8.19 -10.01
C ASP A 45 18.43 7.33 -11.29
N GLY A 46 17.58 6.31 -11.40
CA GLY A 46 17.54 5.41 -12.55
C GLY A 46 17.02 6.05 -13.85
N ARG A 47 16.42 7.25 -13.80
CA ARG A 47 15.94 7.95 -14.99
C ARG A 47 16.95 8.95 -15.54
N THR A 48 17.58 9.74 -14.67
CA THR A 48 18.50 10.83 -15.06
C THR A 48 19.97 10.47 -14.89
N GLY A 49 20.30 9.49 -14.05
CA GLY A 49 21.68 9.14 -13.69
C GLY A 49 22.32 10.12 -12.68
N GLU A 50 21.57 11.13 -12.22
CA GLU A 50 22.05 12.08 -11.23
C GLU A 50 22.08 11.46 -9.83
N GLN A 51 22.99 11.97 -9.01
CA GLN A 51 23.14 11.51 -7.64
C GLN A 51 22.16 12.21 -6.70
N PHE A 52 21.60 11.47 -5.75
CA PHE A 52 20.80 12.09 -4.69
C PHE A 52 21.67 12.99 -3.79
N GLU A 53 21.17 14.18 -3.48
CA GLU A 53 21.86 15.19 -2.66
C GLU A 53 22.21 14.67 -1.25
N ARG A 54 21.37 13.78 -0.70
CA ARG A 54 21.52 13.22 0.63
C ARG A 54 21.68 11.71 0.57
N PRO A 55 22.55 11.13 1.41
CA PRO A 55 22.68 9.68 1.52
C PRO A 55 21.36 9.07 2.03
N VAL A 56 20.98 7.93 1.46
CA VAL A 56 19.70 7.27 1.73
C VAL A 56 19.95 5.96 2.46
N THR A 57 19.13 5.66 3.48
CA THR A 57 19.20 4.38 4.19
C THR A 57 18.67 3.27 3.28
N VAL A 58 19.50 2.26 3.04
CA VAL A 58 19.15 1.10 2.20
C VAL A 58 19.34 -0.16 3.04
N GLY A 59 18.38 -1.09 2.94
CA GLY A 59 18.46 -2.34 3.66
C GLY A 59 17.41 -3.34 3.18
N TYR A 60 17.52 -4.56 3.70
CA TYR A 60 16.55 -5.62 3.46
C TYR A 60 15.43 -5.54 4.49
N MET A 61 14.22 -5.27 4.03
CA MET A 61 13.00 -5.33 4.84
C MET A 61 12.16 -6.53 4.42
N TYR A 62 11.69 -7.30 5.40
CA TYR A 62 10.78 -8.40 5.12
C TYR A 62 9.37 -7.85 4.87
N MET A 63 8.90 -7.95 3.63
CA MET A 63 7.57 -7.48 3.22
C MET A 63 6.59 -8.64 3.10
N LEU A 64 5.36 -8.43 3.58
CA LEU A 64 4.26 -9.37 3.44
C LEU A 64 3.23 -8.81 2.44
N LYS A 65 2.85 -9.62 1.45
CA LYS A 65 1.72 -9.31 0.57
C LYS A 65 0.44 -9.82 1.23
N LEU A 66 -0.45 -8.89 1.61
CA LEU A 66 -1.77 -9.23 2.14
C LEU A 66 -2.69 -9.73 1.02
N ASN A 67 -3.63 -10.61 1.36
CA ASN A 67 -4.66 -11.13 0.43
C ASN A 67 -5.71 -10.08 0.01
N HIS A 68 -5.42 -8.80 0.18
CA HIS A 68 -6.30 -7.70 -0.17
C HIS A 68 -6.00 -7.21 -1.59
N LEU A 69 -6.25 -8.07 -2.57
CA LEU A 69 -6.03 -7.75 -3.97
C LEU A 69 -7.01 -6.69 -4.47
N VAL A 70 -6.53 -5.83 -5.36
CA VAL A 70 -7.36 -4.81 -6.00
C VAL A 70 -8.41 -5.45 -6.91
N ASP A 71 -8.07 -6.57 -7.55
CA ASP A 71 -8.97 -7.28 -8.47
C ASP A 71 -10.23 -7.78 -7.76
N ASP A 72 -10.09 -8.29 -6.53
CA ASP A 72 -11.23 -8.70 -5.70
C ASP A 72 -12.08 -7.51 -5.23
N LYS A 73 -11.52 -6.29 -5.25
CA LYS A 73 -12.15 -5.06 -4.78
C LYS A 73 -12.73 -4.20 -5.90
N MET A 74 -12.27 -4.39 -7.13
CA MET A 74 -12.77 -3.66 -8.28
C MET A 74 -14.18 -4.13 -8.63
N HIS A 75 -15.14 -3.23 -8.50
CA HIS A 75 -16.54 -3.50 -8.83
C HIS A 75 -17.17 -2.26 -9.45
N ALA A 76 -17.64 -2.38 -10.69
CA ALA A 76 -18.31 -1.33 -11.42
C ALA A 76 -19.59 -1.88 -12.06
N ARG A 77 -20.64 -1.05 -12.12
CA ARG A 77 -21.93 -1.41 -12.72
C ARG A 77 -22.58 -0.19 -13.36
N SER A 78 -23.07 -0.35 -14.59
CA SER A 78 -23.93 0.63 -15.28
C SER A 78 -25.43 0.24 -15.19
N THR A 79 -25.81 -0.97 -15.59
CA THR A 79 -27.19 -1.52 -15.50
C THR A 79 -27.19 -2.98 -15.00
N GLY A 80 -28.33 -3.53 -14.58
CA GLY A 80 -28.49 -4.98 -14.32
C GLY A 80 -29.78 -5.33 -13.58
N SER A 81 -29.84 -6.52 -12.96
CA SER A 81 -31.03 -7.04 -12.26
C SER A 81 -31.43 -6.28 -10.98
N TYR A 82 -32.74 -6.28 -10.72
CA TYR A 82 -33.41 -5.66 -9.58
C TYR A 82 -34.05 -6.73 -8.68
N SER A 83 -34.25 -6.40 -7.41
CA SER A 83 -35.00 -7.25 -6.48
C SER A 83 -36.48 -7.28 -6.84
N LEU A 84 -37.07 -8.48 -6.92
CA LEU A 84 -38.49 -8.69 -7.28
C LEU A 84 -39.46 -7.91 -6.36
N VAL A 85 -39.12 -7.79 -5.07
CA VAL A 85 -40.03 -7.24 -4.07
C VAL A 85 -39.94 -5.71 -4.00
N THR A 86 -38.72 -5.18 -3.88
CA THR A 86 -38.52 -3.74 -3.64
C THR A 86 -38.17 -2.95 -4.89
N GLN A 87 -37.93 -3.62 -6.02
CA GLN A 87 -37.41 -3.02 -7.25
C GLN A 87 -36.17 -2.16 -7.01
N GLN A 88 -35.39 -2.47 -5.96
CA GLN A 88 -34.08 -1.89 -5.72
C GLN A 88 -33.01 -2.73 -6.44
N PRO A 89 -31.94 -2.10 -6.98
CA PRO A 89 -30.85 -2.86 -7.52
C PRO A 89 -30.18 -3.65 -6.37
N LEU A 90 -29.79 -4.91 -6.65
CA LEU A 90 -29.23 -5.82 -5.65
C LEU A 90 -27.95 -5.26 -5.00
N GLY A 91 -27.60 -5.73 -3.78
CA GLY A 91 -26.40 -5.45 -2.94
C GLY A 91 -25.36 -6.62 -2.91
N GLY A 92 -24.05 -6.38 -2.64
CA GLY A 92 -22.95 -7.37 -2.82
C GLY A 92 -21.93 -7.17 -3.99
N LYS A 93 -21.20 -8.23 -4.38
CA LYS A 93 -20.23 -8.22 -5.51
C LYS A 93 -20.50 -9.26 -6.60
N HIS A 94 -21.18 -10.37 -6.28
CA HIS A 94 -21.31 -11.52 -7.17
C HIS A 94 -22.28 -11.34 -8.35
N SER A 95 -23.23 -10.40 -8.27
CA SER A 95 -24.27 -10.23 -9.30
C SER A 95 -24.38 -8.78 -9.74
N SER A 96 -23.38 -8.27 -10.46
CA SER A 96 -23.35 -6.93 -11.07
C SER A 96 -24.13 -5.91 -10.25
N VAL A 97 -23.70 -5.67 -9.03
CA VAL A 97 -24.51 -5.11 -7.93
C VAL A 97 -24.33 -3.58 -7.81
N VAL A 98 -25.27 -2.82 -7.24
CA VAL A 98 -25.05 -1.39 -6.92
C VAL A 98 -24.45 -1.17 -5.52
N SER A 99 -23.70 -0.07 -5.34
CA SER A 99 -23.33 0.44 -4.01
C SER A 99 -24.55 1.03 -3.29
N VAL A 100 -24.72 0.71 -2.01
CA VAL A 100 -25.80 1.28 -1.20
C VAL A 100 -25.53 2.76 -0.90
N SER A 101 -26.46 3.63 -1.29
CA SER A 101 -26.43 5.05 -0.92
C SER A 101 -27.25 5.28 0.34
N GLY A 102 -26.57 5.52 1.46
CA GLY A 102 -27.22 5.77 2.75
C GLY A 102 -27.64 7.23 2.96
N ARG A 103 -28.39 7.46 4.04
CA ARG A 103 -28.88 8.79 4.45
C ARG A 103 -27.77 9.84 4.56
N TRP A 104 -26.57 9.46 4.99
CA TRP A 104 -25.40 10.34 5.06
C TRP A 104 -24.99 10.91 3.69
N LYS A 105 -24.98 10.09 2.63
CA LYS A 105 -24.69 10.57 1.28
C LYS A 105 -25.81 11.49 0.80
N CYS A 106 -27.07 11.10 0.96
CA CYS A 106 -28.22 11.95 0.62
C CYS A 106 -28.18 13.30 1.34
N GLY A 107 -27.84 13.31 2.64
CA GLY A 107 -27.67 14.52 3.44
C GLY A 107 -26.55 15.42 2.94
N ARG A 108 -25.38 14.84 2.60
CA ARG A 108 -24.27 15.60 1.98
C ARG A 108 -24.71 16.26 0.67
N TRP A 109 -25.41 15.53 -0.20
CA TRP A 109 -25.93 16.07 -1.46
C TRP A 109 -26.92 17.22 -1.24
N LYS A 110 -27.84 17.10 -0.28
CA LYS A 110 -28.80 18.18 0.05
C LYS A 110 -28.08 19.42 0.57
N HIS A 111 -27.08 19.25 1.43
CA HIS A 111 -26.30 20.37 1.96
C HIS A 111 -25.44 21.04 0.88
N THR A 112 -24.79 20.27 -0.01
CA THR A 112 -24.01 20.84 -1.12
C THR A 112 -24.90 21.53 -2.16
N ALA A 113 -26.10 21.00 -2.42
CA ALA A 113 -27.05 21.60 -3.37
C ALA A 113 -27.64 22.94 -2.87
N GLN A 114 -27.76 23.13 -1.55
CA GLN A 114 -28.19 24.40 -0.95
C GLN A 114 -27.13 25.50 -1.03
N HIS A 115 -25.84 25.14 -1.18
CA HIS A 115 -24.74 26.08 -1.31
C HIS A 115 -24.26 26.32 -2.75
N THR A 116 -24.80 25.63 -3.75
CA THR A 116 -24.54 25.94 -5.16
C THR A 116 -25.51 27.02 -5.65
N PRO A 117 -25.04 28.23 -5.99
CA PRO A 117 -25.92 29.22 -6.62
C PRO A 117 -26.36 28.69 -7.99
N CYS A 118 -27.67 28.74 -8.26
CA CYS A 118 -28.22 28.49 -9.59
C CYS A 118 -27.60 29.47 -10.59
N ARG A 119 -26.50 29.11 -11.25
CA ARG A 119 -26.02 29.85 -12.43
C ARG A 119 -27.00 29.56 -13.56
N ASN A 120 -27.79 30.58 -13.89
CA ASN A 120 -28.64 30.77 -15.06
C ASN A 120 -28.44 29.73 -16.17
N ALA A 121 -29.36 28.75 -16.22
CA ALA A 121 -29.67 28.03 -17.44
C ALA A 121 -30.60 28.92 -18.30
N HIS A 122 -30.03 29.98 -18.87
CA HIS A 122 -30.60 30.73 -19.98
C HIS A 122 -29.48 31.01 -20.98
N ARG A 123 -29.25 30.06 -21.89
CA ARG A 123 -29.04 30.32 -23.32
C ARG A 123 -29.16 29.03 -24.11
#